data_AF-A0A958AIR6-F1
#
_entry.id   AF-A0A958AIR6-F1
#
_cell.length_a   1.000
_cell.length_b   1.000
_cell.length_c   1.000
_cell.angle_alpha   90.00
_cell.angle_beta   90.00
_cell.angle_gamma   90.00
#
_symmetry.space_group_name_H-M   'P 1'
#
loop_
_entity.id
_entity.type
_entity.pdbx_description
1 polymer ?
#
loop_
_entity_poly.entity_id
_entity_poly.type
_entity_poly.pdbx_seq_one_letter_code
_entity_poly.pdbx_strand_id
1 'polypeptide(L)'
;MSTTKTKSPHEALEMFKERHADLDTIDKILSFSEERFIAQYADFYDGDVRKARRAYHEACRIKEQITLLWANVKDAVASPYMRDTLFNNIPQSFIDLLRTIPGYNRLFGNLDFVECDHSRSIFGPAAYFVDLMRFIEKHIPQNDPMAPLPSGHRLEERQPRLFRIPLDHENTYTLIPYIDLINEVLEDLVRRNIASPYAVLADAKFPMQLPFHLPLEEIRIYLKQLKLSLQEIYRLFGAVKPEIAREILALSPIEYTRIENPIDLLDNLKEFYGVDDVTTLDKKDSLGDVEIFTEQTGLSRQELNDLLFLDLSRDEFQAGLSRFFFINNTGDGQGHLSIEENVEDKLAEVAGNFVAALNAHTLPAAIKN
;
A
#
# COMPACT_ATOMS: atom_id res chain seq x y z
N MET A 1 -8.88 40.28 -59.52
CA MET A 1 -8.62 40.39 -58.07
C MET A 1 -9.85 39.89 -57.34
N SER A 2 -9.86 38.61 -56.95
CA SER A 2 -10.93 38.05 -56.11
C SER A 2 -10.49 38.18 -54.67
N THR A 3 -11.12 39.08 -53.92
CA THR A 3 -10.92 39.23 -52.48
C THR A 3 -11.48 37.99 -51.80
N THR A 4 -10.61 37.06 -51.43
CA THR A 4 -10.97 35.97 -50.52
C THR A 4 -11.36 36.61 -49.19
N LYS A 5 -12.67 36.71 -48.92
CA LYS A 5 -13.18 37.09 -47.60
C LYS A 5 -12.49 36.18 -46.58
N THR A 6 -11.64 36.76 -45.74
CA THR A 6 -11.10 36.09 -44.56
C THR A 6 -12.28 35.65 -43.70
N LYS A 7 -12.52 34.33 -43.67
CA LYS A 7 -13.59 33.72 -42.86
C LYS A 7 -13.42 34.12 -41.39
N SER A 8 -14.55 34.29 -40.69
CA SER A 8 -14.50 34.63 -39.28
C SER A 8 -13.86 33.49 -38.47
N PRO A 9 -13.24 33.78 -37.31
CA PRO A 9 -12.68 32.75 -36.43
C PRO A 9 -13.70 31.69 -36.01
N HIS A 10 -14.96 32.09 -35.83
CA HIS A 10 -16.06 31.20 -35.47
C HIS A 10 -16.44 30.24 -36.61
N GLU A 11 -16.60 30.74 -37.83
CA GLU A 11 -16.87 29.88 -39.00
C GLU A 11 -15.71 28.89 -39.26
N ALA A 12 -14.47 29.32 -39.01
CA ALA A 12 -13.31 28.45 -39.15
C ALA A 12 -13.30 27.32 -38.11
N LEU A 13 -13.75 27.59 -36.87
CA LEU A 13 -13.89 26.60 -35.81
C LEU A 13 -15.05 25.61 -36.08
N GLU A 14 -16.19 26.08 -36.57
CA GLU A 14 -17.31 25.19 -36.91
C GLU A 14 -16.97 24.25 -38.08
N MET A 15 -16.30 24.77 -39.11
CA MET A 15 -15.79 23.93 -40.21
C MET A 15 -14.78 22.88 -39.72
N PHE A 16 -13.99 23.20 -38.69
CA PHE A 16 -13.07 22.25 -38.08
C PHE A 16 -13.82 21.12 -37.38
N LYS A 17 -14.85 21.44 -36.58
CA LYS A 17 -15.70 20.46 -35.89
C LYS A 17 -16.45 19.54 -36.86
N GLU A 18 -16.94 20.08 -37.99
CA GLU A 18 -17.64 19.29 -39.02
C GLU A 18 -16.74 18.25 -39.70
N ARG A 19 -15.45 18.56 -39.88
CA ARG A 19 -14.49 17.68 -40.55
C ARG A 19 -13.77 16.72 -39.60
N HIS A 20 -13.69 17.08 -38.31
CA HIS A 20 -13.13 16.27 -37.24
C HIS A 20 -14.24 15.85 -36.27
N ALA A 21 -15.02 14.84 -36.66
CA ALA A 21 -16.12 14.32 -35.86
C ALA A 21 -15.67 13.76 -34.50
N ASP A 22 -14.39 13.39 -34.38
CA ASP A 22 -13.73 13.01 -33.13
C ASP A 22 -13.55 14.21 -32.17
N LEU A 23 -13.47 15.44 -32.69
CA LEU A 23 -13.29 16.71 -31.96
C LEU A 23 -14.52 17.64 -32.07
N ASP A 24 -15.70 17.04 -32.07
CA ASP A 24 -17.00 17.72 -32.17
C ASP A 24 -17.31 18.71 -31.02
N THR A 25 -16.68 18.56 -29.86
CA THR A 25 -16.90 19.43 -28.69
C THR A 25 -15.70 20.32 -28.37
N ILE A 26 -15.99 21.52 -27.87
CA ILE A 26 -14.97 22.49 -27.44
C ILE A 26 -14.06 21.92 -26.36
N ASP A 27 -14.58 21.11 -25.44
CA ASP A 27 -13.77 20.49 -24.38
C ASP A 27 -12.73 19.51 -24.92
N LYS A 28 -13.05 18.77 -25.99
CA LYS A 28 -12.08 17.89 -26.66
C LYS A 28 -10.99 18.69 -27.37
N ILE A 29 -11.36 19.78 -28.04
CA ILE A 29 -10.40 20.69 -28.68
C ILE A 29 -9.44 21.29 -27.64
N LEU A 30 -9.97 21.70 -26.48
CA LEU A 30 -9.20 22.30 -25.39
C LEU A 30 -8.48 21.29 -24.48
N SER A 31 -8.60 19.98 -24.74
CA SER A 31 -7.75 18.98 -24.09
C SER A 31 -6.31 19.01 -24.63
N PHE A 32 -6.11 19.54 -25.84
CA PHE A 32 -4.79 19.80 -26.41
C PHE A 32 -4.25 21.11 -25.86
N SER A 33 -2.92 21.20 -25.68
CA SER A 33 -2.30 22.51 -25.49
C SER A 33 -2.35 23.31 -26.80
N GLU A 34 -2.32 24.64 -26.71
CA GLU A 34 -2.34 25.51 -27.90
C GLU A 34 -1.25 25.12 -28.90
N GLU A 35 -0.03 24.88 -28.41
CA GLU A 35 1.12 24.50 -29.23
C GLU A 35 0.90 23.17 -29.94
N ARG A 36 0.35 22.18 -29.23
CA ARG A 36 0.08 20.85 -29.78
C ARG A 36 -1.05 20.90 -30.81
N PHE A 37 -2.08 21.68 -30.55
CA PHE A 37 -3.19 21.89 -31.49
C PHE A 37 -2.70 22.53 -32.78
N ILE A 38 -1.88 23.58 -32.69
CA ILE A 38 -1.29 24.24 -33.85
C ILE A 38 -0.39 23.27 -34.62
N ALA A 39 0.50 22.55 -33.93
CA ALA A 39 1.42 21.62 -34.58
C ALA A 39 0.70 20.50 -35.34
N GLN A 40 -0.42 20.01 -34.82
CA GLN A 40 -1.16 18.89 -35.39
C GLN A 40 -2.18 19.31 -36.46
N TYR A 41 -2.77 20.50 -36.34
CA TYR A 41 -3.89 20.93 -37.19
C TYR A 41 -3.61 22.18 -38.03
N ALA A 42 -2.37 22.69 -38.08
CA ALA A 42 -2.01 23.82 -38.95
C ALA A 42 -2.30 23.53 -40.44
N ASP A 43 -2.08 22.30 -40.89
CA ASP A 43 -2.30 21.89 -42.29
C ASP A 43 -3.76 22.04 -42.72
N PHE A 44 -4.71 21.84 -41.79
CA PHE A 44 -6.13 22.06 -42.03
C PHE A 44 -6.46 23.52 -42.38
N TYR A 45 -5.70 24.46 -41.83
CA TYR A 45 -5.87 25.90 -42.03
C TYR A 45 -4.95 26.44 -43.14
N ASP A 46 -4.68 25.64 -44.17
CA ASP A 46 -3.77 25.95 -45.28
C ASP A 46 -2.31 26.16 -44.83
N GLY A 47 -1.90 25.55 -43.71
CA GLY A 47 -0.59 25.78 -43.08
C GLY A 47 -0.48 27.14 -42.36
N ASP A 48 -1.56 27.93 -42.30
CA ASP A 48 -1.55 29.23 -41.64
C ASP A 48 -1.72 29.09 -40.12
N VAL A 49 -0.59 29.06 -39.43
CA VAL A 49 -0.48 29.03 -37.97
C VAL A 49 -1.34 30.10 -37.29
N ARG A 50 -1.53 31.27 -37.91
CA ARG A 50 -2.33 32.36 -37.32
C ARG A 50 -3.82 32.06 -37.38
N LYS A 51 -4.30 31.37 -38.41
CA LYS A 51 -5.72 30.93 -38.49
C LYS A 51 -5.99 29.83 -37.48
N ALA A 52 -5.09 28.85 -37.36
CA ALA A 52 -5.21 27.77 -36.36
C ALA A 52 -5.25 28.33 -34.93
N ARG A 53 -4.35 29.26 -34.60
CA ARG A 53 -4.34 29.95 -33.29
C ARG A 53 -5.64 30.71 -33.02
N ARG A 54 -6.17 31.44 -34.02
CA ARG A 54 -7.43 32.18 -33.87
C ARG A 54 -8.64 31.26 -33.63
N ALA A 55 -8.70 30.11 -34.31
CA ALA A 55 -9.76 29.13 -34.07
C ALA A 55 -9.66 28.52 -32.66
N TYR A 56 -8.44 28.23 -32.19
CA TYR A 56 -8.21 27.74 -30.83
C TYR A 56 -8.62 28.79 -29.76
N HIS A 57 -8.23 30.05 -29.92
CA HIS A 57 -8.67 31.11 -29.00
C HIS A 57 -10.19 31.35 -29.06
N GLU A 58 -10.82 31.16 -30.22
CA GLU A 58 -12.29 31.24 -30.31
C GLU A 58 -12.94 30.11 -29.52
N ALA A 59 -12.37 28.90 -29.54
CA ALA A 59 -12.82 27.80 -28.68
C ALA A 59 -12.65 28.14 -27.19
N CYS A 60 -11.52 28.73 -26.79
CA CYS A 60 -11.32 29.25 -25.43
C CYS A 60 -12.39 30.28 -25.06
N ARG A 61 -12.64 31.25 -25.93
CA ARG A 61 -13.63 32.31 -25.71
C ARG A 61 -15.04 31.74 -25.52
N ILE A 62 -15.45 30.78 -26.34
CA ILE A 62 -16.76 30.16 -26.20
C ILE A 62 -16.85 29.39 -24.87
N LYS A 63 -15.79 28.68 -24.46
CA LYS A 63 -15.76 28.01 -23.14
C LYS A 63 -15.84 29.00 -21.99
N GLU A 64 -15.14 30.12 -22.06
CA GLU A 64 -15.20 31.20 -21.07
C GLU A 64 -16.62 31.77 -20.97
N GLN A 65 -17.28 32.03 -22.10
CA GLN A 65 -18.67 32.49 -22.15
C GLN A 65 -19.64 31.47 -21.53
N ILE A 66 -19.48 30.19 -21.85
CA ILE A 66 -20.28 29.11 -21.25
C ILE A 66 -20.04 29.03 -19.74
N THR A 67 -18.78 29.16 -19.29
CA THR A 67 -18.41 29.11 -17.87
C THR A 67 -19.01 30.28 -17.10
N LEU A 68 -18.95 31.50 -17.66
CA LEU A 68 -19.57 32.69 -17.08
C LEU A 68 -21.10 32.56 -17.02
N LEU A 69 -21.72 32.02 -18.08
CA LEU A 69 -23.15 31.76 -18.10
C LEU A 69 -23.53 30.75 -17.01
N TRP A 70 -22.78 29.66 -16.87
CA TRP A 70 -22.98 28.67 -15.82
C TRP A 70 -22.81 29.24 -14.42
N ALA A 71 -21.77 30.05 -14.19
CA ALA A 71 -21.53 30.71 -12.90
C ALA A 71 -22.71 31.63 -12.53
N ASN A 72 -23.20 32.42 -13.48
CA ASN A 72 -24.35 33.29 -13.27
C ASN A 72 -25.65 32.48 -13.04
N VAL A 73 -25.84 31.37 -13.74
CA VAL A 73 -26.99 30.46 -13.50
C VAL A 73 -26.92 29.88 -12.09
N LYS A 74 -25.75 29.37 -11.68
CA LYS A 74 -25.52 28.79 -10.36
C LYS A 74 -25.77 29.82 -9.25
N ASP A 75 -25.19 31.01 -9.36
CA ASP A 75 -25.22 31.99 -8.28
C ASP A 75 -26.56 32.75 -8.24
N ALA A 76 -27.15 33.09 -9.39
CA ALA A 76 -28.34 33.94 -9.46
C ALA A 76 -29.65 33.18 -9.58
N VAL A 77 -29.64 32.02 -10.24
CA VAL A 77 -30.86 31.25 -10.50
C VAL A 77 -30.97 30.10 -9.52
N ALA A 78 -29.90 29.44 -9.11
CA ALA A 78 -30.09 28.27 -8.27
C ALA A 78 -30.29 28.65 -6.79
N SER A 79 -29.55 29.61 -6.21
CA SER A 79 -29.56 29.87 -4.75
C SER A 79 -30.75 30.74 -4.27
N PRO A 80 -31.63 30.24 -3.39
CA PRO A 80 -32.70 31.04 -2.79
C PRO A 80 -32.17 32.25 -2.01
N TYR A 81 -31.07 32.06 -1.27
CA TYR A 81 -30.48 33.11 -0.44
C TYR A 81 -29.86 34.24 -1.26
N MET A 82 -29.23 33.93 -2.39
CA MET A 82 -28.57 34.92 -3.25
C MET A 82 -29.60 35.75 -4.06
N ARG A 83 -30.69 35.10 -4.51
CA ARG A 83 -31.80 35.75 -5.20
C ARG A 83 -32.37 36.94 -4.42
N ASP A 84 -32.49 36.79 -3.10
CA ASP A 84 -33.10 37.79 -2.22
C ASP A 84 -32.10 38.80 -1.65
N THR A 85 -30.82 38.74 -2.02
CA THR A 85 -29.83 39.73 -1.56
C THR A 85 -29.99 41.09 -2.25
N LEU A 86 -29.89 42.16 -1.47
CA LEU A 86 -29.99 43.54 -1.96
C LEU A 86 -28.83 43.97 -2.88
N PHE A 87 -27.76 43.20 -2.94
CA PHE A 87 -26.58 43.46 -3.79
C PHE A 87 -26.61 42.69 -5.12
N ASN A 88 -27.67 41.93 -5.38
CA ASN A 88 -27.82 41.18 -6.62
C ASN A 88 -28.10 42.16 -7.78
N ASN A 89 -27.06 42.49 -8.54
CA ASN A 89 -27.14 43.40 -9.70
C ASN A 89 -27.60 42.70 -11.00
N ILE A 90 -28.11 41.47 -10.91
CA ILE A 90 -28.50 40.68 -12.08
C ILE A 90 -29.93 41.06 -12.48
N PRO A 91 -30.17 41.54 -13.70
CA PRO A 91 -31.50 41.94 -14.13
C PRO A 91 -32.48 40.76 -14.12
N GLN A 92 -33.70 40.99 -13.62
CA GLN A 92 -34.75 39.96 -13.61
C GLN A 92 -35.03 39.38 -15.01
N SER A 93 -34.96 40.21 -16.06
CA SER A 93 -35.13 39.79 -17.45
C SER A 93 -34.08 38.75 -17.91
N PHE A 94 -32.88 38.79 -17.34
CA PHE A 94 -31.83 37.80 -17.63
C PHE A 94 -32.11 36.46 -16.93
N ILE A 95 -32.62 36.50 -15.68
CA ILE A 95 -33.06 35.30 -14.95
C ILE A 95 -34.22 34.63 -15.70
N ASP A 96 -35.16 35.43 -16.21
CA ASP A 96 -36.32 34.91 -16.96
C ASP A 96 -35.86 34.30 -18.30
N LEU A 97 -34.90 34.90 -19.00
CA LEU A 97 -34.27 34.32 -20.19
C LEU A 97 -33.63 32.97 -19.89
N LEU A 98 -32.86 32.87 -18.80
CA LEU A 98 -32.20 31.63 -18.37
C LEU A 98 -33.20 30.51 -18.02
N ARG A 99 -34.30 30.85 -17.34
CA ARG A 99 -35.41 29.91 -17.07
C ARG A 99 -36.11 29.43 -18.34
N THR A 100 -36.07 30.26 -19.39
CA THR A 100 -36.65 29.95 -20.70
C THR A 100 -35.75 29.03 -21.53
N ILE A 101 -34.45 28.89 -21.18
CA ILE A 101 -33.53 27.96 -21.86
C ILE A 101 -34.05 26.52 -21.63
N PRO A 102 -34.64 25.88 -22.66
CA PRO A 102 -35.19 24.56 -22.51
C PRO A 102 -34.03 23.59 -22.45
N GLY A 103 -33.87 22.90 -21.32
CA GLY A 103 -32.90 21.81 -21.21
C GLY A 103 -32.22 21.71 -19.86
N TYR A 104 -31.98 22.82 -19.16
CA TYR A 104 -31.18 22.76 -17.93
C TYR A 104 -31.87 21.95 -16.82
N ASN A 105 -33.13 22.25 -16.51
CA ASN A 105 -33.93 21.45 -15.56
C ASN A 105 -34.18 20.01 -16.04
N ARG A 106 -34.16 19.77 -17.36
CA ARG A 106 -34.31 18.43 -17.94
C ARG A 106 -33.04 17.59 -17.84
N LEU A 107 -31.87 18.23 -17.93
CA LEU A 107 -30.56 17.60 -17.89
C LEU A 107 -30.05 17.39 -16.46
N PHE A 108 -30.30 18.35 -15.57
CA PHE A 108 -29.74 18.39 -14.21
C PHE A 108 -30.79 18.31 -13.09
N GLY A 109 -32.09 18.27 -13.43
CA GLY A 109 -33.18 18.27 -12.45
C GLY A 109 -33.55 19.66 -11.94
N ASN A 110 -34.50 19.73 -11.00
CA ASN A 110 -34.87 20.99 -10.35
C ASN A 110 -33.70 21.50 -9.50
N LEU A 111 -33.36 22.77 -9.68
CA LEU A 111 -32.27 23.47 -8.98
C LEU A 111 -32.62 23.91 -7.57
N ASP A 112 -33.62 23.27 -6.97
CA ASP A 112 -33.96 23.52 -5.58
C ASP A 112 -32.76 23.02 -4.77
N PHE A 113 -31.91 23.95 -4.32
CA PHE A 113 -30.86 23.64 -3.35
C PHE A 113 -31.56 23.19 -2.06
N VAL A 114 -31.76 21.89 -1.96
CA VAL A 114 -32.09 21.23 -0.70
C VAL A 114 -30.86 21.41 0.20
N GLU A 115 -31.07 21.65 1.49
CA GLU A 115 -30.02 21.45 2.50
C GLU A 115 -29.44 20.05 2.29
N CYS A 116 -28.27 19.98 1.66
CA CYS A 116 -27.62 18.71 1.39
C CYS A 116 -26.75 18.37 2.60
N ASP A 117 -26.77 17.10 3.01
CA ASP A 117 -25.76 16.60 3.94
C ASP A 117 -24.36 16.91 3.39
N HIS A 118 -23.42 17.22 4.29
CA HIS A 118 -22.05 17.57 3.89
C HIS A 118 -21.38 16.52 3.00
N SER A 119 -21.79 15.25 3.10
CA SER A 119 -21.35 14.14 2.25
C SER A 119 -21.73 14.31 0.77
N ARG A 120 -22.78 15.08 0.46
CA ARG A 120 -23.28 15.34 -0.91
C ARG A 120 -22.88 16.72 -1.42
N SER A 121 -22.13 17.48 -0.62
CA SER A 121 -21.64 18.80 -1.00
C SER A 121 -20.49 18.70 -2.01
N ILE A 122 -20.45 19.64 -2.95
CA ILE A 122 -19.30 19.84 -3.85
C ILE A 122 -18.02 20.25 -3.10
N PHE A 123 -18.16 20.68 -1.85
CA PHE A 123 -17.03 21.03 -0.97
C PHE A 123 -16.75 19.93 0.08
N GLY A 124 -17.44 18.79 -0.01
CA GLY A 124 -17.27 17.68 0.92
C GLY A 124 -16.02 16.83 0.64
N PRO A 125 -15.62 15.96 1.58
CA PRO A 125 -14.44 15.11 1.41
C PRO A 125 -14.55 14.13 0.22
N ALA A 126 -15.76 13.64 -0.07
CA ALA A 126 -16.00 12.77 -1.23
C ALA A 126 -15.75 13.49 -2.57
N ALA A 127 -16.14 14.77 -2.68
CA ALA A 127 -15.86 15.59 -3.86
C ALA A 127 -14.36 15.83 -4.03
N TYR A 128 -13.67 16.14 -2.94
CA TYR A 128 -12.21 16.27 -2.92
C TYR A 128 -11.50 14.97 -3.35
N PHE A 129 -11.98 13.81 -2.89
CA PHE A 129 -11.45 12.51 -3.32
C PHE A 129 -11.59 12.29 -4.83
N VAL A 130 -12.74 12.60 -5.43
CA VAL A 130 -12.95 12.49 -6.88
C VAL A 130 -12.02 13.43 -7.64
N ASP A 131 -11.83 14.65 -7.17
CA ASP A 131 -10.90 15.61 -7.77
C ASP A 131 -9.45 15.12 -7.70
N LEU A 132 -9.04 14.50 -6.58
CA LEU A 132 -7.73 13.85 -6.46
C LEU A 132 -7.56 12.69 -7.44
N MET A 133 -8.56 11.81 -7.56
CA MET A 133 -8.52 10.69 -8.49
C MET A 133 -8.40 11.19 -9.94
N ARG A 134 -9.16 12.22 -10.31
CA ARG A 134 -9.07 12.88 -11.63
C ARG A 134 -7.73 13.56 -11.84
N PHE A 135 -7.18 14.21 -10.81
CA PHE A 135 -5.86 14.82 -10.88
C PHE A 135 -4.78 13.77 -11.15
N ILE A 136 -4.82 12.65 -10.45
CA ILE A 136 -3.91 11.52 -10.64
C ILE A 136 -4.04 10.96 -12.06
N GLU A 137 -5.25 10.70 -12.54
CA GLU A 137 -5.49 10.19 -13.89
C GLU A 137 -4.90 11.11 -14.97
N LYS A 138 -5.03 12.43 -14.79
CA LYS A 138 -4.54 13.42 -15.76
C LYS A 138 -3.03 13.60 -15.75
N HIS A 139 -2.38 13.55 -14.58
CA HIS A 139 -0.96 13.92 -14.44
C HIS A 139 -0.02 12.71 -14.32
N ILE A 140 -0.53 11.56 -13.89
CA ILE A 140 0.23 10.32 -13.81
C ILE A 140 -0.30 9.42 -14.93
N PRO A 141 0.40 9.34 -16.07
CA PRO A 141 -0.10 8.59 -17.22
C PRO A 141 -0.20 7.10 -16.89
N GLN A 142 -1.37 6.65 -16.45
CA GLN A 142 -1.62 5.25 -16.09
C GLN A 142 -1.60 4.33 -17.32
N ASN A 143 -1.83 4.88 -18.52
CA ASN A 143 -2.03 4.18 -19.78
C ASN A 143 -1.29 4.86 -20.96
N ASP A 144 -0.08 5.38 -20.76
CA ASP A 144 0.71 5.94 -21.88
C ASP A 144 1.26 4.80 -22.77
N PRO A 145 0.87 4.73 -24.07
CA PRO A 145 1.40 3.72 -24.98
C PRO A 145 2.91 3.83 -25.22
N MET A 146 3.50 5.01 -25.03
CA MET A 146 4.92 5.28 -25.26
C MET A 146 5.78 4.96 -24.04
N ALA A 147 5.20 4.96 -22.84
CA ALA A 147 5.86 4.67 -21.57
C ALA A 147 4.91 3.91 -20.64
N PRO A 148 4.63 2.63 -20.92
CA PRO A 148 3.71 1.85 -20.09
C PRO A 148 4.31 1.65 -18.69
N LEU A 149 3.48 1.87 -17.66
CA LEU A 149 3.87 1.55 -16.29
C LEU A 149 4.08 0.03 -16.14
N PRO A 150 5.10 -0.41 -15.38
CA PRO A 150 5.25 -1.82 -15.07
C PRO A 150 4.01 -2.37 -14.34
N SER A 151 3.73 -3.66 -14.52
CA SER A 151 2.64 -4.35 -13.82
C SER A 151 2.79 -4.20 -12.31
N GLY A 152 1.70 -3.87 -11.61
CA GLY A 152 1.69 -3.62 -10.17
C GLY A 152 2.02 -2.18 -9.78
N HIS A 153 2.37 -1.29 -10.72
CA HIS A 153 2.60 0.13 -10.43
C HIS A 153 1.37 1.00 -10.65
N ARG A 154 0.36 0.50 -11.37
CA ARG A 154 -0.88 1.25 -11.61
C ARG A 154 -1.68 1.37 -10.31
N LEU A 155 -2.29 2.54 -10.08
CA LEU A 155 -3.00 2.80 -8.82
C LEU A 155 -4.12 1.79 -8.59
N GLU A 156 -4.85 1.44 -9.65
CA GLU A 156 -5.94 0.45 -9.62
C GLU A 156 -5.44 -0.96 -9.25
N GLU A 157 -4.24 -1.33 -9.67
CA GLU A 157 -3.65 -2.64 -9.38
C GLU A 157 -3.15 -2.73 -7.93
N ARG A 158 -2.55 -1.62 -7.46
CA ARG A 158 -2.05 -1.48 -6.10
C ARG A 158 -3.17 -1.39 -5.07
N GLN A 159 -4.18 -0.58 -5.35
CA GLN A 159 -5.29 -0.34 -4.44
C GLN A 159 -6.63 -0.30 -5.19
N PRO A 160 -7.19 -1.46 -5.55
CA PRO A 160 -8.45 -1.55 -6.30
C PRO A 160 -9.65 -1.02 -5.51
N ARG A 161 -9.58 -1.05 -4.17
CA ARG A 161 -10.66 -0.60 -3.30
C ARG A 161 -11.01 0.88 -3.48
N LEU A 162 -10.04 1.73 -3.80
CA LEU A 162 -10.28 3.16 -4.05
C LEU A 162 -11.24 3.42 -5.22
N PHE A 163 -11.29 2.50 -6.19
CA PHE A 163 -12.17 2.61 -7.37
C PHE A 163 -13.56 2.02 -7.13
N ARG A 164 -13.75 1.30 -6.02
CA ARG A 164 -15.01 0.59 -5.69
C ARG A 164 -15.71 1.14 -4.45
N ILE A 165 -15.05 2.02 -3.69
CA ILE A 165 -15.60 2.57 -2.46
C ILE A 165 -16.87 3.39 -2.76
N PRO A 166 -17.99 3.16 -2.04
CA PRO A 166 -19.16 4.00 -2.17
C PRO A 166 -18.87 5.40 -1.65
N LEU A 167 -19.27 6.43 -2.39
CA LEU A 167 -19.14 7.83 -1.98
C LEU A 167 -20.39 8.27 -1.23
N ASP A 168 -20.57 7.76 0.00
CA ASP A 168 -21.71 8.04 0.87
C ASP A 168 -21.29 8.64 2.23
N HIS A 169 -22.29 8.96 3.06
CA HIS A 169 -22.06 9.56 4.37
C HIS A 169 -21.29 8.62 5.31
N GLU A 170 -21.62 7.33 5.32
CA GLU A 170 -21.01 6.34 6.20
C GLU A 170 -19.52 6.21 5.90
N ASN A 171 -19.14 6.03 4.63
CA ASN A 171 -17.73 5.92 4.22
C ASN A 171 -16.94 7.22 4.37
N THR A 172 -17.61 8.38 4.46
CA THR A 172 -16.96 9.69 4.59
C THR A 172 -16.67 10.07 6.05
N TYR A 173 -17.58 9.77 6.97
CA TYR A 173 -17.54 10.32 8.34
C TYR A 173 -17.44 9.26 9.44
N THR A 174 -17.63 7.98 9.13
CA THR A 174 -17.47 6.93 10.13
C THR A 174 -16.00 6.82 10.51
N LEU A 175 -15.71 6.97 11.80
CA LEU A 175 -14.37 6.77 12.33
C LEU A 175 -14.07 5.27 12.41
N ILE A 176 -12.99 4.86 11.76
CA ILE A 176 -12.49 3.49 11.76
C ILE A 176 -11.04 3.52 12.25
N PRO A 177 -10.61 2.58 13.11
CA PRO A 177 -9.20 2.46 13.47
C PRO A 177 -8.34 2.24 12.22
N TYR A 178 -7.29 3.05 12.09
CA TYR A 178 -6.40 2.98 10.92
C TYR A 178 -5.75 1.60 10.76
N ILE A 179 -5.44 0.92 11.88
CA ILE A 179 -4.84 -0.41 11.87
C ILE A 179 -5.76 -1.47 11.24
N ASP A 180 -7.07 -1.36 11.42
CA ASP A 180 -8.03 -2.30 10.83
C ASP A 180 -8.03 -2.19 9.30
N LEU A 181 -7.94 -0.96 8.79
CA LEU A 181 -7.82 -0.72 7.35
C LEU A 181 -6.52 -1.27 6.78
N ILE A 182 -5.40 -1.16 7.51
CA ILE A 182 -4.13 -1.75 7.10
C ILE A 182 -4.26 -3.28 7.03
N ASN A 183 -4.78 -3.90 8.08
CA ASN A 183 -4.94 -5.35 8.13
C ASN A 183 -5.87 -5.85 7.01
N GLU A 184 -7.00 -5.18 6.78
CA GLU A 184 -7.91 -5.51 5.69
C GLU A 184 -7.22 -5.44 4.32
N VAL A 185 -6.43 -4.38 4.07
CA VAL A 185 -5.67 -4.24 2.81
C VAL A 185 -4.62 -5.33 2.66
N LEU A 186 -3.88 -5.67 3.73
CA LEU A 186 -2.88 -6.74 3.70
C LEU A 186 -3.52 -8.11 3.49
N GLU A 187 -4.63 -8.39 4.16
CA GLU A 187 -5.41 -9.61 3.98
C GLU A 187 -5.91 -9.75 2.54
N ASP A 188 -6.46 -8.68 1.96
CA ASP A 188 -6.94 -8.66 0.57
C ASP A 188 -5.80 -8.91 -0.43
N LEU A 189 -4.59 -8.44 -0.16
CA LEU A 189 -3.42 -8.71 -1.00
C LEU A 189 -3.03 -10.19 -0.95
N VAL A 190 -2.97 -10.78 0.25
CA VAL A 190 -2.58 -12.19 0.43
C VAL A 190 -3.66 -13.14 -0.10
N ARG A 191 -4.94 -12.80 0.09
CA ARG A 191 -6.09 -13.61 -0.37
C ARG A 191 -6.18 -13.77 -1.90
N ARG A 192 -5.49 -12.93 -2.69
CA ARG A 192 -5.43 -13.09 -4.15
C ARG A 192 -4.81 -14.43 -4.57
N ASN A 193 -3.84 -14.93 -3.79
CA ASN A 193 -3.08 -16.14 -4.11
C ASN A 193 -3.28 -17.27 -3.10
N ILE A 194 -3.72 -16.95 -1.87
CA ILE A 194 -3.79 -17.89 -0.75
C ILE A 194 -5.20 -17.90 -0.18
N ALA A 195 -5.83 -19.08 -0.11
CA ALA A 195 -7.22 -19.21 0.36
C ALA A 195 -7.39 -18.87 1.86
N SER A 196 -6.40 -19.20 2.70
CA SER A 196 -6.43 -18.92 4.14
C SER A 196 -5.09 -18.32 4.58
N PRO A 197 -4.95 -16.99 4.64
CA PRO A 197 -3.72 -16.31 5.03
C PRO A 197 -3.20 -16.76 6.41
N TYR A 198 -4.09 -16.86 7.39
CA TYR A 198 -3.73 -17.23 8.77
C TYR A 198 -3.28 -18.68 8.91
N ALA A 199 -3.76 -19.60 8.06
CA ALA A 199 -3.26 -20.97 8.07
C ALA A 199 -1.80 -21.04 7.59
N VAL A 200 -1.44 -20.24 6.59
CA VAL A 200 -0.05 -20.13 6.12
C VAL A 200 0.83 -19.47 7.18
N LEU A 201 0.36 -18.40 7.82
CA LEU A 201 1.10 -17.75 8.90
C LEU A 201 1.31 -18.65 10.12
N ALA A 202 0.35 -19.52 10.43
CA ALA A 202 0.46 -20.47 11.54
C ALA A 202 1.49 -21.59 11.30
N ASP A 203 1.83 -21.87 10.03
CA ASP A 203 2.84 -22.87 9.65
C ASP A 203 4.11 -22.25 9.03
N ALA A 204 4.21 -20.93 8.95
CA ALA A 204 5.40 -20.27 8.44
C ALA A 204 6.62 -20.60 9.31
N LYS A 205 7.77 -20.85 8.66
CA LYS A 205 9.07 -21.14 9.29
C LYS A 205 10.00 -19.93 9.30
N PHE A 206 9.76 -19.01 8.37
CA PHE A 206 10.49 -17.76 8.20
C PHE A 206 9.48 -16.66 7.80
N PRO A 207 9.66 -15.40 8.25
CA PRO A 207 10.70 -14.90 9.17
C PRO A 207 10.58 -15.42 10.61
N MET A 208 11.63 -15.25 11.43
CA MET A 208 11.73 -15.80 12.81
C MET A 208 10.66 -15.30 13.79
N GLN A 209 9.98 -14.19 13.48
CA GLN A 209 8.83 -13.70 14.26
C GLN A 209 7.52 -14.50 14.01
N LEU A 210 7.54 -15.42 13.03
CA LEU A 210 6.47 -16.37 12.75
C LEU A 210 6.84 -17.75 13.31
N PRO A 211 5.86 -18.62 13.60
CA PRO A 211 4.45 -18.58 13.19
C PRO A 211 3.54 -17.68 14.02
N PHE A 212 2.49 -17.18 13.37
CA PHE A 212 1.39 -16.45 14.02
C PHE A 212 0.12 -17.29 14.01
N HIS A 213 -0.31 -17.75 15.19
CA HIS A 213 -1.52 -18.56 15.35
C HIS A 213 -2.67 -17.73 15.93
N LEU A 214 -3.44 -17.06 15.06
CA LEU A 214 -4.50 -16.11 15.44
C LEU A 214 -5.44 -16.61 16.55
N PRO A 215 -6.05 -17.83 16.46
CA PRO A 215 -6.97 -18.28 17.51
C PRO A 215 -6.32 -18.44 18.88
N LEU A 216 -5.02 -18.75 18.93
CA LEU A 216 -4.30 -18.92 20.20
C LEU A 216 -4.04 -17.56 20.84
N GLU A 217 -3.67 -16.57 20.04
CA GLU A 217 -3.49 -15.19 20.50
C GLU A 217 -4.80 -14.58 20.98
N GLU A 218 -5.91 -14.81 20.29
CA GLU A 218 -7.24 -14.39 20.75
C GLU A 218 -7.59 -15.00 22.11
N ILE A 219 -7.37 -16.31 22.30
CA ILE A 219 -7.59 -16.98 23.59
C ILE A 219 -6.72 -16.35 24.68
N ARG A 220 -5.42 -16.14 24.42
CA ARG A 220 -4.48 -15.52 25.37
C ARG A 220 -4.94 -14.11 25.76
N ILE A 221 -5.37 -13.30 24.79
CA ILE A 221 -5.84 -11.93 25.01
C ILE A 221 -7.15 -11.93 25.82
N TYR A 222 -8.13 -12.76 25.47
CA TYR A 222 -9.39 -12.84 26.21
C TYR A 222 -9.19 -13.31 27.65
N LEU A 223 -8.35 -14.30 27.89
CA LEU A 223 -8.01 -14.74 29.23
C LEU A 223 -7.31 -13.64 30.03
N LYS A 224 -6.39 -12.91 29.40
CA LYS A 224 -5.71 -11.77 30.03
C LYS A 224 -6.70 -10.69 30.47
N GLN A 225 -7.75 -10.41 29.68
CA GLN A 225 -8.82 -9.48 30.07
C GLN A 225 -9.60 -9.98 31.30
N LEU A 226 -9.78 -11.30 31.42
CA LEU A 226 -10.37 -11.96 32.59
C LEU A 226 -9.40 -12.12 33.77
N LYS A 227 -8.18 -11.59 33.67
CA LYS A 227 -7.08 -11.75 34.65
C LYS A 227 -6.72 -13.21 34.91
N LEU A 228 -6.85 -14.04 33.87
CA LEU A 228 -6.43 -15.44 33.85
C LEU A 228 -5.33 -15.62 32.81
N SER A 229 -4.56 -16.69 32.97
CA SER A 229 -3.60 -17.14 31.97
C SER A 229 -3.89 -18.59 31.56
N LEU A 230 -3.57 -18.95 30.32
CA LEU A 230 -3.86 -20.29 29.81
C LEU A 230 -3.10 -21.38 30.60
N GLN A 231 -1.90 -21.07 31.09
CA GLN A 231 -1.14 -21.92 32.00
C GLN A 231 -1.89 -22.25 33.31
N GLU A 232 -2.65 -21.30 33.88
CA GLU A 232 -3.41 -21.53 35.12
C GLU A 232 -4.58 -22.45 34.86
N ILE A 233 -5.24 -22.28 33.71
CA ILE A 233 -6.28 -23.19 33.24
C ILE A 233 -5.70 -24.59 33.09
N TYR A 234 -4.58 -24.75 32.38
CA TYR A 234 -3.93 -26.06 32.23
C TYR A 234 -3.57 -26.69 33.59
N ARG A 235 -3.07 -25.91 34.56
CA ARG A 235 -2.81 -26.40 35.92
C ARG A 235 -4.09 -26.85 36.63
N LEU A 236 -5.18 -26.09 36.51
CA LEU A 236 -6.46 -26.39 37.17
C LEU A 236 -7.12 -27.65 36.60
N PHE A 237 -7.00 -27.88 35.29
CA PHE A 237 -7.56 -29.04 34.61
C PHE A 237 -6.64 -30.28 34.64
N GLY A 238 -5.49 -30.20 35.31
CA GLY A 238 -4.56 -31.32 35.46
C GLY A 238 -3.84 -31.69 34.17
N ALA A 239 -3.55 -30.71 33.30
CA ALA A 239 -2.74 -30.92 32.10
C ALA A 239 -1.29 -31.33 32.46
N VAL A 240 -0.59 -31.91 31.48
CA VAL A 240 0.79 -32.40 31.66
C VAL A 240 1.76 -31.20 31.65
N LYS A 241 2.99 -31.43 32.11
CA LYS A 241 4.04 -30.42 32.15
C LYS A 241 4.40 -29.78 30.79
N PRO A 242 4.48 -30.50 29.64
CA PRO A 242 4.86 -29.87 28.38
C PRO A 242 3.86 -28.81 27.90
N GLU A 243 2.55 -29.02 28.10
CA GLU A 243 1.54 -28.02 27.73
C GLU A 243 1.64 -26.75 28.59
N ILE A 244 1.98 -26.91 29.88
CA ILE A 244 2.22 -25.79 30.79
C ILE A 244 3.50 -25.05 30.39
N ALA A 245 4.60 -25.78 30.13
CA ALA A 245 5.88 -25.20 29.72
C ALA A 245 5.76 -24.42 28.41
N ARG A 246 5.01 -24.98 27.44
CA ARG A 246 4.71 -24.33 26.16
C ARG A 246 4.06 -22.96 26.37
N GLU A 247 3.07 -22.85 27.24
CA GLU A 247 2.40 -21.57 27.52
C GLU A 247 3.23 -20.60 28.35
N ILE A 248 4.08 -21.10 29.27
CA ILE A 248 5.04 -20.24 30.00
C ILE A 248 6.00 -19.56 29.03
N LEU A 249 6.45 -20.29 28.01
CA LEU A 249 7.35 -19.80 26.98
C LEU A 249 6.63 -19.06 25.83
N ALA A 250 5.31 -18.87 25.93
CA ALA A 250 4.46 -18.26 24.92
C ALA A 250 4.50 -18.93 23.52
N LEU A 251 4.90 -20.21 23.45
CA LEU A 251 5.04 -20.94 22.19
C LEU A 251 3.69 -21.48 21.69
N SER A 252 3.50 -21.50 20.38
CA SER A 252 2.42 -22.24 19.72
C SER A 252 2.69 -23.76 19.76
N PRO A 253 1.67 -24.61 19.56
CA PRO A 253 1.86 -26.06 19.48
C PRO A 253 2.87 -26.46 18.40
N ILE A 254 2.83 -25.79 17.24
CA ILE A 254 3.71 -26.06 16.11
C ILE A 254 5.15 -25.68 16.46
N GLU A 255 5.38 -24.50 17.05
CA GLU A 255 6.73 -24.10 17.50
C GLU A 255 7.30 -25.07 18.52
N TYR A 256 6.49 -25.49 19.50
CA TYR A 256 6.93 -26.45 20.50
C TYR A 256 7.38 -27.76 19.86
N THR A 257 6.60 -28.30 18.91
CA THR A 257 6.99 -29.52 18.19
C THR A 257 8.23 -29.33 17.32
N ARG A 258 8.47 -28.13 16.78
CA ARG A 258 9.67 -27.82 15.99
C ARG A 258 10.92 -27.72 16.86
N ILE A 259 10.78 -27.16 18.05
CA ILE A 259 11.89 -27.06 19.02
C ILE A 259 12.19 -28.46 19.59
N GLU A 260 11.17 -29.30 19.80
CA GLU A 260 11.32 -30.66 20.34
C GLU A 260 12.03 -31.65 19.42
N ASN A 261 11.76 -31.56 18.12
CA ASN A 261 12.28 -32.50 17.13
C ASN A 261 13.58 -31.97 16.52
N PRO A 262 14.69 -32.74 16.57
CA PRO A 262 15.94 -32.35 15.93
C PRO A 262 15.76 -32.25 14.41
N ILE A 263 16.54 -31.38 13.79
CA ILE A 263 16.59 -31.24 12.33
C ILE A 263 17.71 -32.14 11.80
N ASP A 264 17.33 -33.24 11.16
CA ASP A 264 18.28 -34.27 10.71
C ASP A 264 19.01 -33.93 9.39
N LEU A 265 18.55 -32.92 8.66
CA LEU A 265 19.06 -32.56 7.32
C LEU A 265 19.34 -31.05 7.23
N LEU A 266 20.56 -30.71 6.80
CA LEU A 266 21.00 -29.32 6.58
C LEU A 266 20.09 -28.56 5.60
N ASP A 267 19.56 -29.25 4.58
CA ASP A 267 18.64 -28.65 3.60
C ASP A 267 17.32 -28.16 4.22
N ASN A 268 16.93 -28.67 5.39
CA ASN A 268 15.72 -28.20 6.08
C ASN A 268 15.96 -26.88 6.83
N LEU A 269 17.21 -26.53 7.16
CA LEU A 269 17.54 -25.26 7.84
C LEU A 269 17.25 -24.05 6.96
N LYS A 270 17.34 -24.21 5.65
CA LYS A 270 17.15 -23.14 4.66
C LYS A 270 15.77 -22.46 4.80
N GLU A 271 14.77 -23.25 5.17
CA GLU A 271 13.39 -22.80 5.36
C GLU A 271 13.20 -21.97 6.64
N PHE A 272 14.08 -22.12 7.63
CA PHE A 272 14.02 -21.37 8.90
C PHE A 272 14.79 -20.04 8.84
N TYR A 273 15.81 -19.95 7.99
CA TYR A 273 16.63 -18.74 7.82
C TYR A 273 16.34 -17.99 6.51
N GLY A 274 15.39 -18.46 5.70
CA GLY A 274 15.00 -17.78 4.46
C GLY A 274 16.08 -17.78 3.38
N VAL A 275 16.96 -18.80 3.36
CA VAL A 275 18.12 -18.88 2.45
C VAL A 275 17.86 -19.93 1.37
N ASP A 276 18.34 -19.67 0.15
CA ASP A 276 18.18 -20.59 -0.98
C ASP A 276 19.12 -21.82 -0.89
N ASP A 277 20.35 -21.63 -0.40
CA ASP A 277 21.39 -22.66 -0.34
C ASP A 277 22.27 -22.57 0.92
N VAL A 278 22.10 -23.55 1.81
CA VAL A 278 22.83 -23.70 3.09
C VAL A 278 24.24 -24.27 2.88
N THR A 279 24.57 -24.78 1.70
CA THR A 279 25.95 -25.24 1.42
C THR A 279 26.94 -24.09 1.25
N THR A 280 26.45 -22.84 1.27
CA THR A 280 27.25 -21.62 1.15
C THR A 280 27.38 -20.83 2.44
N LEU A 281 26.94 -21.38 3.60
CA LEU A 281 26.92 -20.72 4.92
C LEU A 281 28.22 -19.98 5.28
N ASP A 282 29.39 -20.53 4.94
CA ASP A 282 30.70 -19.95 5.29
C ASP A 282 31.21 -18.92 4.25
N LYS A 283 30.44 -18.63 3.20
CA LYS A 283 30.84 -17.69 2.15
C LYS A 283 30.41 -16.28 2.49
N LYS A 284 31.16 -15.32 1.94
CA LYS A 284 30.74 -13.91 1.84
C LYS A 284 29.40 -13.85 1.10
N ASP A 285 28.49 -13.01 1.59
CA ASP A 285 27.09 -12.90 1.13
C ASP A 285 26.17 -14.07 1.56
N SER A 286 26.49 -14.76 2.66
CA SER A 286 25.67 -15.82 3.27
C SER A 286 25.48 -15.59 4.78
N LEU A 287 24.89 -16.55 5.49
CA LEU A 287 24.63 -16.48 6.94
C LEU A 287 25.89 -16.38 7.81
N GLY A 288 27.09 -16.62 7.25
CA GLY A 288 28.35 -16.35 7.93
C GLY A 288 28.70 -14.86 8.03
N ASP A 289 28.04 -14.01 7.25
CA ASP A 289 28.12 -12.56 7.41
C ASP A 289 27.20 -12.10 8.55
N VAL A 290 27.73 -11.32 9.49
CA VAL A 290 26.95 -10.88 10.65
C VAL A 290 25.79 -9.98 10.22
N GLU A 291 25.97 -9.12 9.21
CA GLU A 291 24.91 -8.23 8.75
C GLU A 291 23.72 -9.05 8.23
N ILE A 292 23.99 -10.00 7.33
CA ILE A 292 22.97 -10.90 6.78
C ILE A 292 22.34 -11.75 7.87
N PHE A 293 23.14 -12.30 8.80
CA PHE A 293 22.59 -13.09 9.91
C PHE A 293 21.65 -12.27 10.78
N THR A 294 22.01 -11.03 11.12
CA THR A 294 21.14 -10.12 11.90
C THR A 294 19.88 -9.73 11.14
N GLU A 295 19.96 -9.52 9.82
CA GLU A 295 18.79 -9.24 8.98
C GLU A 295 17.82 -10.44 8.92
N GLN A 296 18.34 -11.66 8.74
CA GLN A 296 17.50 -12.87 8.63
C GLN A 296 16.91 -13.31 9.98
N THR A 297 17.64 -13.14 11.07
CA THR A 297 17.17 -13.52 12.42
C THR A 297 16.38 -12.42 13.12
N GLY A 298 16.58 -11.16 12.73
CA GLY A 298 16.04 -10.00 13.43
C GLY A 298 16.73 -9.68 14.76
N LEU A 299 17.83 -10.37 15.09
CA LEU A 299 18.63 -10.10 16.29
C LEU A 299 19.47 -8.84 16.08
N SER A 300 19.53 -7.98 17.09
CA SER A 300 20.51 -6.90 17.12
C SER A 300 21.93 -7.46 17.34
N ARG A 301 22.95 -6.67 16.97
CA ARG A 301 24.35 -7.07 17.21
C ARG A 301 24.66 -7.31 18.69
N GLN A 302 24.00 -6.57 19.58
CA GLN A 302 24.12 -6.80 21.02
C GLN A 302 23.51 -8.13 21.43
N GLU A 303 22.27 -8.42 21.00
CA GLU A 303 21.61 -9.70 21.31
C GLU A 303 22.37 -10.89 20.72
N LEU A 304 23.02 -10.72 19.56
CA LEU A 304 23.90 -11.75 18.99
C LEU A 304 25.13 -12.00 19.87
N ASN A 305 25.78 -10.96 20.38
CA ASN A 305 26.88 -11.11 21.33
C ASN A 305 26.39 -11.79 22.62
N ASP A 306 25.24 -11.35 23.15
CA ASP A 306 24.64 -11.93 24.34
C ASP A 306 24.27 -13.40 24.11
N LEU A 307 23.85 -13.78 22.90
CA LEU A 307 23.56 -15.16 22.53
C LEU A 307 24.82 -16.04 22.49
N LEU A 308 25.92 -15.51 21.94
CA LEU A 308 27.19 -16.24 21.79
C LEU A 308 27.92 -16.41 23.13
N PHE A 309 27.83 -15.40 24.00
CA PHE A 309 28.60 -15.34 25.25
C PHE A 309 27.76 -15.49 26.52
N LEU A 310 26.42 -15.44 26.46
CA LEU A 310 25.46 -15.61 27.57
C LEU A 310 25.91 -14.98 28.90
N ASP A 311 26.24 -13.68 28.86
CA ASP A 311 26.70 -12.90 30.03
C ASP A 311 27.90 -13.48 30.80
N LEU A 312 28.76 -14.27 30.14
CA LEU A 312 29.98 -14.77 30.76
C LEU A 312 30.90 -13.63 31.21
N SER A 313 31.39 -13.74 32.44
CA SER A 313 32.49 -12.89 32.90
C SER A 313 33.80 -13.24 32.17
N ARG A 314 34.76 -12.31 32.19
CA ARG A 314 36.08 -12.53 31.57
C ARG A 314 36.80 -13.77 32.12
N ASP A 315 36.64 -14.05 33.40
CA ASP A 315 37.28 -15.19 34.07
C ASP A 315 36.63 -16.52 33.64
N GLU A 316 35.31 -16.54 33.52
CA GLU A 316 34.55 -17.70 33.05
C GLU A 316 34.78 -17.99 31.56
N PHE A 317 34.92 -16.92 30.76
CA PHE A 317 35.31 -17.03 29.36
C PHE A 317 36.71 -17.62 29.21
N GLN A 318 37.68 -17.14 29.99
CA GLN A 318 39.04 -17.69 30.02
C GLN A 318 39.10 -19.14 30.53
N ALA A 319 38.17 -19.53 31.40
CA ALA A 319 38.00 -20.92 31.84
C ALA A 319 37.41 -21.83 30.75
N GLY A 320 37.05 -21.28 29.58
CA GLY A 320 36.49 -22.01 28.45
C GLY A 320 35.10 -22.54 28.73
N LEU A 321 34.29 -21.81 29.52
CA LEU A 321 32.92 -22.21 29.82
C LEU A 321 31.96 -21.99 28.64
N SER A 322 32.32 -21.12 27.69
CA SER A 322 31.52 -20.83 26.49
C SER A 322 31.18 -22.08 25.68
N ARG A 323 32.06 -23.08 25.62
CA ARG A 323 31.85 -24.35 24.89
C ARG A 323 30.73 -25.23 25.44
N PHE A 324 30.32 -25.03 26.70
CA PHE A 324 29.25 -25.84 27.30
C PHE A 324 27.86 -25.30 26.98
N PHE A 325 27.77 -24.12 26.35
CA PHE A 325 26.50 -23.57 25.92
C PHE A 325 25.96 -24.32 24.73
N PHE A 326 24.63 -24.46 24.67
CA PHE A 326 23.95 -25.22 23.62
C PHE A 326 24.38 -24.81 22.21
N ILE A 327 24.60 -23.52 21.98
CA ILE A 327 24.97 -22.94 20.68
C ILE A 327 26.46 -23.19 20.34
N ASN A 328 27.30 -23.35 21.36
CA ASN A 328 28.76 -23.50 21.22
C ASN A 328 29.24 -24.94 21.49
N ASN A 329 28.30 -25.88 21.71
CA ASN A 329 28.63 -27.26 22.02
C ASN A 329 28.77 -28.07 20.73
N THR A 330 29.89 -27.87 20.05
CA THR A 330 30.15 -28.31 18.66
C THR A 330 30.94 -29.62 18.58
N GLY A 331 30.97 -30.37 19.70
CA GLY A 331 31.70 -31.64 19.80
C GLY A 331 33.18 -31.46 20.14
N ASP A 332 33.89 -32.59 20.32
CA ASP A 332 35.27 -32.57 20.81
C ASP A 332 36.24 -31.98 19.78
N GLY A 333 36.78 -30.79 20.10
CA GLY A 333 37.90 -30.18 19.39
C GLY A 333 37.57 -28.99 18.48
N GLN A 334 36.30 -28.60 18.35
CA GLN A 334 35.89 -27.38 17.65
C GLN A 334 35.83 -26.18 18.61
N GLY A 335 36.05 -24.97 18.08
CA GLY A 335 35.96 -23.73 18.83
C GLY A 335 34.51 -23.37 19.17
N HIS A 336 34.35 -22.37 20.04
CA HIS A 336 33.04 -21.74 20.23
C HIS A 336 32.77 -20.79 19.06
N LEU A 337 31.50 -20.57 18.72
CA LEU A 337 31.13 -19.56 17.73
C LEU A 337 31.59 -18.19 18.24
N SER A 338 32.30 -17.46 17.37
CA SER A 338 32.82 -16.14 17.69
C SER A 338 32.70 -15.24 16.47
N ILE A 339 32.72 -13.93 16.72
CA ILE A 339 32.71 -12.93 15.66
C ILE A 339 34.15 -12.46 15.45
N GLU A 340 34.66 -12.66 14.24
CA GLU A 340 35.93 -12.10 13.80
C GLU A 340 35.73 -10.65 13.40
N GLU A 341 36.26 -9.74 14.22
CA GLU A 341 36.33 -8.30 13.91
C GLU A 341 37.43 -8.05 12.87
N ASN A 342 37.09 -8.18 11.58
CA ASN A 342 37.92 -7.80 10.44
C ASN A 342 37.28 -6.60 9.70
N VAL A 343 37.77 -6.24 8.50
CA VAL A 343 37.15 -5.18 7.66
C VAL A 343 35.68 -5.48 7.33
N GLU A 344 35.28 -6.76 7.41
CA GLU A 344 33.92 -7.27 7.30
C GLU A 344 33.73 -8.23 8.48
N ASP A 345 32.77 -7.96 9.36
CA ASP A 345 32.49 -8.79 10.53
C ASP A 345 31.94 -10.15 10.09
N LYS A 346 32.61 -11.24 10.47
CA LYS A 346 32.21 -12.59 10.09
C LYS A 346 31.99 -13.47 11.31
N LEU A 347 30.99 -14.33 11.25
CA LEU A 347 30.85 -15.44 12.17
C LEU A 347 31.83 -16.53 11.76
N ALA A 348 32.78 -16.86 12.64
CA ALA A 348 33.75 -17.92 12.41
C ALA A 348 33.17 -19.30 12.74
N GLU A 349 33.61 -20.33 12.00
CA GLU A 349 33.27 -21.75 12.23
C GLU A 349 31.78 -22.12 12.10
N VAL A 350 30.97 -21.27 11.46
CA VAL A 350 29.50 -21.38 11.32
C VAL A 350 29.03 -22.73 10.81
N ALA A 351 29.37 -23.13 9.57
CA ALA A 351 28.77 -24.33 8.98
C ALA A 351 29.20 -25.62 9.69
N GLY A 352 30.47 -25.70 10.11
CA GLY A 352 30.99 -26.84 10.87
C GLY A 352 30.30 -27.00 12.22
N ASN A 353 30.13 -25.89 12.93
CA ASN A 353 29.53 -25.84 14.26
C ASN A 353 28.02 -26.08 14.21
N PHE A 354 27.30 -25.51 13.23
CA PHE A 354 25.86 -25.76 13.06
C PHE A 354 25.58 -27.24 12.73
N VAL A 355 26.36 -27.85 11.83
CA VAL A 355 26.22 -29.28 11.51
C VAL A 355 26.59 -30.16 12.71
N ALA A 356 27.64 -29.82 13.46
CA ALA A 356 28.02 -30.56 14.66
C ALA A 356 26.96 -30.46 15.77
N ALA A 357 26.42 -29.26 16.01
CA ALA A 357 25.36 -29.01 16.99
C ALA A 357 24.05 -29.75 16.63
N LEU A 358 23.67 -29.76 15.34
CA LEU A 358 22.51 -30.54 14.85
C LEU A 358 22.69 -32.05 15.09
N ASN A 359 23.89 -32.57 14.84
CA ASN A 359 24.18 -33.99 15.01
C ASN A 359 24.30 -34.41 16.49
N ALA A 360 24.63 -33.49 17.40
CA ALA A 360 24.94 -33.79 18.80
C ALA A 360 23.72 -33.80 19.72
N HIS A 361 22.61 -33.12 19.40
CA HIS A 361 21.59 -32.79 20.40
C HIS A 361 20.13 -32.97 19.98
N THR A 362 19.39 -33.69 20.85
CA THR A 362 17.97 -33.42 21.12
C THR A 362 17.90 -32.43 22.30
N LEU A 363 16.84 -31.62 22.40
CA LEU A 363 16.68 -30.63 23.48
C LEU A 363 17.11 -31.16 24.86
N PRO A 364 17.72 -30.32 25.72
CA PRO A 364 18.05 -30.70 27.07
C PRO A 364 16.82 -31.25 27.80
N ALA A 365 17.02 -32.35 28.54
CA ALA A 365 15.98 -33.02 29.32
C ALA A 365 15.25 -32.11 30.31
N ALA A 366 15.77 -30.90 30.59
CA ALA A 366 15.14 -29.87 31.39
C ALA A 366 13.91 -29.22 30.74
N ILE A 367 13.79 -29.24 29.40
CA ILE A 367 12.58 -28.79 28.69
C ILE A 367 11.57 -29.95 28.55
N LYS A 368 12.07 -31.19 28.55
CA LYS A 368 11.25 -32.42 28.46
C LYS A 368 10.66 -32.88 29.80
N ASN A 369 11.11 -32.35 30.96
CA ASN A 369 10.77 -32.86 32.30
C ASN A 369 10.03 -31.90 33.22
#